data_AF-A0A9D1GUB7-F1
#
_entry.id   AF-A0A9D1GUB7-F1
#
_cell.length_a   1.000
_cell.length_b   1.000
_cell.length_c   1.000
_cell.angle_alpha   90.00
_cell.angle_beta   90.00
_cell.angle_gamma   90.00
#
_symmetry.space_group_name_H-M   'P 1'
#
loop_
_entity.id
_entity.type
_entity.pdbx_description
1 polymer ?
#
loop_
_entity_poly.entity_id
_entity_poly.type
_entity_poly.pdbx_seq_one_letter_code
_entity_poly.pdbx_strand_id
1 'polypeptide(L)'
;MKTELIIYTREPMDTDIYDAKLAYSMHLALMRDGVCVPLNHNSGVFFAKATEDPTDGSITPKSLKSPYAFKLAQGGYGVLAVRTEGDGSVDPESKGCALLAVTEDFLQYKEIGLVRLCDDYVTELACSYCQQGNAYKISYKTESYSGVCKLAGIDSLETTPVTSCPAQEEITVSECAKDIEGAHVSCVIEIPDGIADKLEKKLVTPRNIEVRFPEEVTASNEAELSSVRATAIYSDGSTDDKKVIWNLSGVDFGTPGRYEVTGQLAQEHYEFPVAVNRADPCVAKWGDKFYFIATNDADGNHTLYIRCADTIEGLVDAPEVLLLDSETYEGIGGLLWAPEFHEINGRLYIFHGATPGEFFREESHLMVLREGGDPMQRSDWSRTKRVTKRDGSDLCEAGKVITLDMTCFPWEGDYYVVWSQRQFVPKDLGAWLYIAKLDPSDPWKLLTDPVVLSKPDYGWANNHVLVDEGPFALIRGDKIYLTFSSALVDSTYCVGMFTIEKGKNLLDPSNWVKLNYPLLTSRSVEGEFGPGHNAYVTDDDGKVWNTYHARPGVKGPRSSGIRRVHFDIYGEPVLDMTEELDINPALKTVKTTIVVK
;
A
#
# COMPACT_ATOMS: atom_id res chain seq x y z
N MET A 1 27.10 9.71 15.53
CA MET A 1 28.04 9.21 14.52
C MET A 1 27.42 9.55 13.16
N LYS A 2 27.93 9.07 12.03
CA LYS A 2 27.28 9.26 10.73
C LYS A 2 27.15 7.88 10.08
N THR A 3 25.99 7.59 9.51
CA THR A 3 25.72 6.35 8.76
C THR A 3 25.84 6.65 7.27
N GLU A 4 26.38 5.72 6.50
CA GLU A 4 26.40 5.83 5.05
C GLU A 4 25.11 5.23 4.48
N LEU A 5 24.44 6.02 3.64
CA LEU A 5 23.31 5.61 2.83
C LEU A 5 23.82 5.33 1.41
N ILE A 6 23.60 4.11 0.95
CA ILE A 6 23.95 3.66 -0.40
C ILE A 6 22.70 3.81 -1.27
N ILE A 7 22.87 4.44 -2.43
CA ILE A 7 21.81 4.76 -3.37
C ILE A 7 22.15 4.11 -4.71
N TYR A 8 21.21 3.34 -5.24
CA TYR A 8 21.42 2.52 -6.42
C TYR A 8 20.13 2.34 -7.23
N THR A 9 20.30 1.96 -8.50
CA THR A 9 19.25 1.27 -9.27
C THR A 9 19.53 -0.21 -9.32
N ARG A 10 18.62 -1.02 -9.86
CA ARG A 10 18.86 -2.47 -10.02
C ARG A 10 18.89 -2.91 -11.49
N GLU A 11 19.51 -4.06 -11.73
CA GLU A 11 19.29 -4.84 -12.95
C GLU A 11 17.84 -5.36 -12.96
N PRO A 12 17.11 -5.18 -14.08
CA PRO A 12 15.84 -5.86 -14.28
C PRO A 12 16.03 -7.38 -14.21
N MET A 13 15.09 -8.06 -13.56
CA MET A 13 15.02 -9.52 -13.50
C MET A 13 14.00 -10.02 -14.54
N ASP A 14 13.40 -11.19 -14.30
CA ASP A 14 12.25 -11.67 -15.06
C ASP A 14 11.08 -10.69 -14.91
N THR A 15 10.30 -10.48 -15.98
CA THR A 15 9.16 -9.54 -16.01
C THR A 15 8.08 -9.91 -15.00
N ASP A 16 7.93 -11.20 -14.68
CA ASP A 16 6.98 -11.68 -13.68
C ASP A 16 7.52 -11.50 -12.24
N ILE A 17 8.78 -11.09 -12.07
CA ILE A 17 9.46 -10.98 -10.77
C ILE A 17 9.81 -9.52 -10.44
N TYR A 18 10.55 -8.84 -11.31
CA TYR A 18 11.02 -7.47 -11.08
C TYR A 18 11.45 -6.81 -12.41
N ASP A 19 10.50 -6.22 -13.11
CA ASP A 19 10.69 -5.64 -14.46
C ASP A 19 11.55 -4.35 -14.48
N ALA A 20 11.72 -3.77 -15.67
CA ALA A 20 12.46 -2.53 -15.86
C ALA A 20 11.84 -1.31 -15.13
N LYS A 21 10.51 -1.19 -15.08
CA LYS A 21 9.82 -0.07 -14.39
C LYS A 21 10.02 -0.12 -12.88
N LEU A 22 10.21 -1.32 -12.33
CA LEU A 22 10.55 -1.53 -10.93
C LEU A 22 12.06 -1.35 -10.67
N ALA A 23 12.91 -1.95 -11.50
CA ALA A 23 14.36 -1.95 -11.31
C ALA A 23 15.01 -0.57 -11.55
N TYR A 24 14.52 0.18 -12.53
CA TYR A 24 14.95 1.55 -12.85
C TYR A 24 14.20 2.58 -11.99
N SER A 25 14.32 2.38 -10.68
CA SER A 25 13.88 3.26 -9.62
C SER A 25 15.02 3.42 -8.61
N MET A 26 14.93 4.41 -7.72
CA MET A 26 15.94 4.60 -6.69
C MET A 26 15.69 3.64 -5.53
N HIS A 27 16.72 2.87 -5.17
CA HIS A 27 16.76 1.94 -4.05
C HIS A 27 17.73 2.45 -2.98
N LEU A 28 17.55 1.99 -1.75
CA LEU A 28 18.34 2.40 -0.60
C LEU A 28 18.90 1.19 0.16
N ALA A 29 20.12 1.31 0.65
CA ALA A 29 20.70 0.41 1.64
C ALA A 29 21.45 1.21 2.71
N LEU A 30 21.42 0.74 3.96
CA LEU A 30 22.21 1.31 5.05
C LEU A 30 23.48 0.48 5.24
N MET A 31 24.63 1.15 5.31
CA MET A 31 25.86 0.51 5.74
C MET A 31 26.07 0.73 7.24
N ARG A 32 26.11 -0.37 8.00
CA ARG A 32 26.47 -0.38 9.42
C ARG A 32 27.53 -1.46 9.67
N ASP A 33 28.61 -1.09 10.34
CA ASP A 33 29.68 -2.00 10.76
C ASP A 33 30.25 -2.90 9.64
N GLY A 34 30.34 -2.35 8.42
CA GLY A 34 30.84 -3.07 7.24
C GLY A 34 29.83 -3.99 6.56
N VAL A 35 28.57 -4.00 7.01
CA VAL A 35 27.46 -4.73 6.40
C VAL A 35 26.50 -3.75 5.73
N CYS A 36 26.11 -4.05 4.50
CA CYS A 36 25.15 -3.29 3.72
C CYS A 36 23.78 -3.99 3.79
N VAL A 37 22.78 -3.34 4.37
CA VAL A 37 21.42 -3.89 4.50
C VAL A 37 20.49 -3.17 3.51
N PRO A 38 20.00 -3.84 2.45
CA PRO A 38 19.01 -3.26 1.56
C PRO A 38 17.70 -3.03 2.30
N LEU A 39 17.08 -1.88 2.03
CA LEU A 39 15.80 -1.49 2.61
C LEU A 39 14.65 -1.85 1.66
N ASN A 40 13.41 -1.84 2.18
CA ASN A 40 12.18 -2.02 1.42
C ASN A 40 12.15 -3.30 0.57
N HIS A 41 12.58 -4.44 1.13
CA HIS A 41 12.68 -5.73 0.40
C HIS A 41 13.58 -5.69 -0.84
N ASN A 42 14.58 -4.79 -0.85
CA ASN A 42 15.40 -4.46 -2.01
C ASN A 42 14.54 -3.95 -3.19
N SER A 43 13.52 -3.15 -2.88
CA SER A 43 12.59 -2.53 -3.83
C SER A 43 12.73 -1.01 -3.85
N GLY A 44 12.29 -0.39 -4.94
CA GLY A 44 12.39 1.05 -5.13
C GLY A 44 11.62 1.87 -4.09
N VAL A 45 12.14 3.04 -3.75
CA VAL A 45 11.48 4.03 -2.87
C VAL A 45 11.24 5.38 -3.56
N PHE A 46 11.87 5.62 -4.70
CA PHE A 46 11.59 6.80 -5.52
C PHE A 46 11.52 6.39 -7.00
N PHE A 47 10.37 6.69 -7.60
CA PHE A 47 10.04 6.41 -8.98
C PHE A 47 9.82 7.74 -9.69
N ALA A 48 10.35 7.87 -10.91
CA ALA A 48 10.04 9.02 -11.76
C ALA A 48 8.55 8.99 -12.12
N LYS A 49 7.91 10.16 -12.13
CA LYS A 49 6.52 10.25 -12.58
C LYS A 49 6.43 10.10 -14.09
N ALA A 50 5.41 9.39 -14.51
CA ALA A 50 4.97 9.33 -15.88
C ALA A 50 4.56 10.73 -16.37
N THR A 51 4.71 10.99 -17.67
CA THR A 51 4.31 12.27 -18.28
C THR A 51 2.89 12.19 -18.83
N GLU A 52 2.15 13.28 -18.73
CA GLU A 52 0.78 13.37 -19.23
C GLU A 52 0.72 14.22 -20.50
N ASP A 53 0.08 13.71 -21.55
CA ASP A 53 -0.24 14.49 -22.74
C ASP A 53 -1.39 15.47 -22.40
N PRO A 54 -1.18 16.79 -22.48
CA PRO A 54 -2.20 17.78 -22.11
C PRO A 54 -3.39 17.83 -23.08
N THR A 55 -3.30 17.18 -24.25
CA THR A 55 -4.34 17.20 -25.28
C THR A 55 -5.39 16.12 -25.06
N ASP A 56 -4.99 14.94 -24.58
CA ASP A 56 -5.88 13.79 -24.43
C ASP A 56 -5.81 13.12 -23.05
N GLY A 57 -4.92 13.56 -22.16
CA GLY A 57 -4.78 13.06 -20.79
C GLY A 57 -4.09 11.69 -20.71
N SER A 58 -3.56 11.18 -21.81
CA SER A 58 -2.84 9.90 -21.80
C SER A 58 -1.50 10.01 -21.09
N ILE A 59 -1.10 8.90 -20.45
CA ILE A 59 0.09 8.84 -19.61
C ILE A 59 1.17 8.01 -20.30
N THR A 60 2.39 8.51 -20.31
CA THR A 60 3.60 7.81 -20.79
C THR A 60 4.49 7.45 -19.60
N PRO A 61 4.60 6.15 -19.25
CA PRO A 61 5.45 5.70 -18.16
C PRO A 61 6.91 6.15 -18.30
N LYS A 62 7.49 6.62 -17.20
CA LYS A 62 8.91 6.98 -17.10
C LYS A 62 9.59 6.19 -15.98
N SER A 63 10.89 6.05 -16.11
CA SER A 63 11.78 5.41 -15.12
C SER A 63 13.00 6.29 -14.87
N LEU A 64 13.92 5.86 -14.00
CA LEU A 64 15.14 6.60 -13.70
C LEU A 64 16.39 5.71 -13.60
N LYS A 65 17.54 6.28 -13.94
CA LYS A 65 18.88 5.70 -13.80
C LYS A 65 19.84 6.69 -13.16
N SER A 66 20.95 6.19 -12.64
CA SER A 66 22.03 6.99 -12.04
C SER A 66 21.55 8.01 -10.98
N PRO A 67 20.70 7.61 -10.00
CA PRO A 67 20.24 8.52 -8.95
C PRO A 67 21.41 9.00 -8.08
N TYR A 68 21.50 10.30 -7.87
CA TYR A 68 22.54 10.95 -7.09
C TYR A 68 21.95 11.91 -6.07
N ALA A 69 22.10 11.59 -4.78
CA ALA A 69 21.65 12.46 -3.70
C ALA A 69 22.71 13.47 -3.27
N PHE A 70 22.28 14.64 -2.85
CA PHE A 70 23.15 15.70 -2.33
C PHE A 70 22.45 16.50 -1.25
N LYS A 71 23.21 17.11 -0.34
CA LYS A 71 22.66 17.92 0.76
C LYS A 71 22.19 19.27 0.26
N LEU A 72 21.01 19.70 0.71
CA LEU A 72 20.50 21.05 0.43
C LEU A 72 21.04 22.07 1.44
N ALA A 73 21.16 23.32 1.01
CA ALA A 73 21.64 24.41 1.87
C ALA A 73 20.73 24.67 3.08
N GLN A 74 19.43 24.43 2.92
CA GLN A 74 18.38 24.75 3.91
C GLN A 74 17.98 23.52 4.76
N GLY A 75 18.71 22.41 4.66
CA GLY A 75 18.31 21.12 5.24
C GLY A 75 17.56 20.24 4.23
N GLY A 76 17.53 18.93 4.50
CA GLY A 76 17.05 17.93 3.55
C GLY A 76 18.04 17.65 2.42
N TYR A 77 17.54 16.98 1.39
CA TYR A 77 18.32 16.40 0.31
C TYR A 77 17.66 16.65 -1.05
N GLY A 78 18.49 16.90 -2.05
CA GLY A 78 18.09 16.82 -3.45
C GLY A 78 18.51 15.49 -4.04
N VAL A 79 17.76 15.01 -5.02
CA VAL A 79 18.08 13.82 -5.83
C VAL A 79 18.08 14.25 -7.29
N LEU A 80 19.20 14.03 -7.98
CA LEU A 80 19.28 14.12 -9.43
C LEU A 80 19.22 12.71 -10.02
N ALA A 81 18.55 12.52 -11.14
CA ALA A 81 18.57 11.24 -11.85
C ALA A 81 18.47 11.44 -13.37
N VAL A 82 18.97 10.47 -14.13
CA VAL A 82 18.74 10.37 -15.57
C VAL A 82 17.34 9.78 -15.76
N ARG A 83 16.40 10.56 -16.29
CA ARG A 83 15.06 10.05 -16.62
C ARG A 83 15.15 9.20 -17.89
N THR A 84 14.39 8.12 -17.93
CA THR A 84 14.29 7.20 -19.06
C THR A 84 12.82 6.95 -19.39
N GLU A 85 12.56 6.34 -20.54
CA GLU A 85 11.25 5.70 -20.78
C GLU A 85 11.05 4.55 -19.78
N GLY A 86 9.81 4.08 -19.66
CA GLY A 86 9.46 3.01 -18.71
C GLY A 86 10.32 1.74 -18.83
N ASP A 87 10.73 1.39 -20.06
CA ASP A 87 11.59 0.23 -20.35
C ASP A 87 13.09 0.49 -20.12
N GLY A 88 13.45 1.70 -19.69
CA GLY A 88 14.84 2.12 -19.45
C GLY A 88 15.57 2.61 -20.70
N SER A 89 14.89 2.71 -21.85
CA SER A 89 15.42 3.35 -23.05
C SER A 89 15.48 4.87 -22.90
N VAL A 90 16.18 5.53 -23.81
CA VAL A 90 16.41 6.97 -23.75
C VAL A 90 15.09 7.73 -23.87
N ASP A 91 14.81 8.64 -22.92
CA ASP A 91 13.67 9.56 -22.96
C ASP A 91 14.02 10.81 -23.81
N PRO A 92 13.38 11.03 -24.97
CA PRO A 92 13.62 12.21 -25.79
C PRO A 92 13.25 13.52 -25.10
N GLU A 93 12.27 13.51 -24.20
CA GLU A 93 11.82 14.71 -23.49
C GLU A 93 12.86 15.21 -22.46
N SER A 94 13.69 14.31 -21.93
CA SER A 94 14.74 14.65 -20.98
C SER A 94 16.11 14.86 -21.62
N LYS A 95 16.20 14.95 -22.96
CA LYS A 95 17.47 15.17 -23.65
C LYS A 95 18.17 16.43 -23.12
N GLY A 96 19.41 16.27 -22.64
CA GLY A 96 20.18 17.39 -22.10
C GLY A 96 19.77 17.84 -20.70
N CYS A 97 18.89 17.10 -20.04
CA CYS A 97 18.35 17.44 -18.73
C CYS A 97 18.56 16.30 -17.71
N ALA A 98 18.43 16.64 -16.43
CA ALA A 98 18.34 15.67 -15.34
C ALA A 98 17.06 15.89 -14.54
N LEU A 99 16.44 14.81 -14.09
CA LEU A 99 15.31 14.86 -13.17
C LEU A 99 15.79 15.35 -11.80
N LEU A 100 15.14 16.37 -11.25
CA LEU A 100 15.38 16.87 -9.90
C LEU A 100 14.17 16.56 -9.01
N ALA A 101 14.44 15.96 -7.86
CA ALA A 101 13.48 15.79 -6.77
C ALA A 101 14.11 16.25 -5.45
N VAL A 102 13.27 16.48 -4.44
CA VAL A 102 13.68 16.81 -3.08
C VAL A 102 13.03 15.88 -2.06
N THR A 103 13.73 15.65 -0.96
CA THR A 103 13.26 14.85 0.17
C THR A 103 13.84 15.39 1.48
N GLU A 104 13.10 15.27 2.56
CA GLU A 104 13.60 15.63 3.89
C GLU A 104 14.44 14.50 4.49
N ASP A 105 14.02 13.25 4.28
CA ASP A 105 14.48 12.08 5.02
C ASP A 105 14.50 10.77 4.22
N PHE A 106 14.32 10.83 2.90
CA PHE A 106 14.27 9.68 1.98
C PHE A 106 13.08 8.73 2.15
N LEU A 107 11.99 9.18 2.78
CA LEU A 107 10.72 8.42 2.85
C LEU A 107 9.63 9.00 1.95
N GLN A 108 9.69 10.29 1.66
CA GLN A 108 8.79 10.95 0.71
C GLN A 108 9.59 11.87 -0.21
N TYR A 109 9.22 11.88 -1.47
CA TYR A 109 9.90 12.61 -2.54
C TYR A 109 8.91 13.52 -3.25
N LYS A 110 9.33 14.76 -3.43
CA LYS A 110 8.66 15.73 -4.28
C LYS A 110 9.50 15.92 -5.55
N GLU A 111 8.98 15.44 -6.67
CA GLU A 111 9.53 15.74 -7.98
C GLU A 111 9.38 17.24 -8.30
N ILE A 112 10.46 17.89 -8.69
CA ILE A 112 10.50 19.32 -9.02
C ILE A 112 10.43 19.54 -10.54
N GLY A 113 11.15 18.72 -11.32
CA GLY A 113 11.11 18.78 -12.78
C GLY A 113 12.47 18.47 -13.43
N LEU A 114 12.60 18.83 -14.70
CA LEU A 114 13.81 18.60 -15.49
C LEU A 114 14.72 19.83 -15.47
N VAL A 115 15.94 19.66 -14.96
CA VAL A 115 16.97 20.70 -14.92
C VAL A 115 17.81 20.63 -16.19
N ARG A 116 17.91 21.72 -16.96
CA ARG A 116 18.70 21.80 -18.20
C ARG A 116 20.19 21.83 -17.90
N LEU A 117 20.97 20.93 -18.50
CA LEU A 117 22.42 20.79 -18.30
C LEU A 117 23.24 21.00 -19.57
N CYS A 118 22.84 20.37 -20.68
CA CYS A 118 23.63 20.35 -21.92
C CYS A 118 22.75 20.02 -23.13
N ASP A 119 23.34 19.80 -24.32
CA ASP A 119 22.60 19.50 -25.55
C ASP A 119 22.57 18.00 -25.93
N ASP A 120 23.22 17.14 -25.15
CA ASP A 120 23.35 15.69 -25.40
C ASP A 120 22.69 14.85 -24.29
N TYR A 121 22.53 13.55 -24.49
CA TYR A 121 21.95 12.68 -23.46
C TYR A 121 22.91 12.48 -22.28
N VAL A 122 22.39 12.71 -21.07
CA VAL A 122 23.13 12.57 -19.82
C VAL A 122 23.11 11.10 -19.38
N THR A 123 24.26 10.58 -18.96
CA THR A 123 24.44 9.17 -18.55
C THR A 123 24.82 9.02 -17.07
N GLU A 124 25.59 9.97 -16.55
CA GLU A 124 26.02 10.01 -15.13
C GLU A 124 25.88 11.42 -14.57
N LEU A 125 25.62 11.50 -13.26
CA LEU A 125 25.35 12.72 -12.53
C LEU A 125 26.11 12.74 -11.21
N ALA A 126 26.58 13.92 -10.81
CA ALA A 126 27.05 14.20 -9.47
C ALA A 126 26.72 15.64 -9.09
N CYS A 127 26.53 15.91 -7.81
CA CYS A 127 26.20 17.25 -7.33
C CYS A 127 26.91 17.58 -6.02
N SER A 128 27.45 18.79 -5.92
CA SER A 128 28.01 19.33 -4.68
C SER A 128 27.52 20.75 -4.42
N TYR A 129 27.29 21.08 -3.15
CA TYR A 129 26.91 22.43 -2.76
C TYR A 129 28.15 23.30 -2.53
N CYS A 130 28.24 24.43 -3.22
CA CYS A 130 29.34 25.38 -3.10
C CYS A 130 28.93 26.57 -2.23
N GLN A 131 29.39 26.58 -0.97
CA GLN A 131 29.07 27.62 0.02
C GLN A 131 29.46 29.04 -0.44
N GLN A 132 30.64 29.21 -1.06
CA GLN A 132 31.14 30.51 -1.50
C GLN A 132 30.30 31.13 -2.64
N GLY A 133 29.64 30.29 -3.44
CA GLY A 133 28.85 30.72 -4.59
C GLY A 133 27.34 30.65 -4.39
N ASN A 134 26.90 30.24 -3.19
CA ASN A 134 25.52 29.94 -2.80
C ASN A 134 24.75 29.20 -3.91
N ALA A 135 25.32 28.08 -4.37
CA ALA A 135 24.81 27.35 -5.53
C ALA A 135 25.28 25.90 -5.56
N TYR A 136 24.56 25.10 -6.33
CA TYR A 136 24.86 23.70 -6.57
C TYR A 136 25.70 23.57 -7.85
N LYS A 137 26.76 22.79 -7.78
CA LYS A 137 27.59 22.42 -8.93
C LYS A 137 27.20 21.02 -9.36
N ILE A 138 26.64 20.91 -10.55
CA ILE A 138 26.20 19.66 -11.15
C ILE A 138 27.26 19.25 -12.17
N SER A 139 27.93 18.14 -11.93
CA SER A 139 28.80 17.48 -12.89
C SER A 139 27.99 16.43 -13.64
N TYR A 140 28.15 16.36 -14.95
CA TYR A 140 27.45 15.40 -15.79
C TYR A 140 28.39 14.77 -16.81
N LYS A 141 28.04 13.57 -17.25
CA LYS A 141 28.68 12.86 -18.34
C LYS A 141 27.65 12.55 -19.42
N THR A 142 28.14 12.52 -20.65
CA THR A 142 27.42 12.08 -21.85
C THR A 142 28.30 11.04 -22.54
N GLU A 143 27.80 10.39 -23.59
CA GLU A 143 28.63 9.52 -24.43
C GLU A 143 29.82 10.27 -25.07
N SER A 144 29.65 11.57 -25.33
CA SER A 144 30.57 12.38 -26.13
C SER A 144 31.57 13.17 -25.28
N TYR A 145 31.16 13.65 -24.10
CA TYR A 145 31.95 14.54 -23.24
C TYR A 145 31.40 14.62 -21.81
N SER A 146 32.18 15.23 -20.91
CA SER A 146 31.75 15.61 -19.56
C SER A 146 31.70 17.12 -19.41
N GLY A 147 30.83 17.62 -18.53
CA GLY A 147 30.70 19.05 -18.26
C GLY A 147 30.24 19.35 -16.84
N VAL A 148 30.23 20.64 -16.50
CA VAL A 148 29.80 21.13 -15.19
C VAL A 148 28.95 22.37 -15.35
N CYS A 149 27.81 22.37 -14.67
CA CYS A 149 26.85 23.47 -14.63
C CYS A 149 26.60 23.94 -13.20
N LYS A 150 26.22 25.21 -13.06
CA LYS A 150 25.84 25.84 -11.81
C LYS A 150 24.33 26.01 -11.77
N LEU A 151 23.70 25.47 -10.74
CA LEU A 151 22.29 25.67 -10.40
C LEU A 151 22.19 26.62 -9.20
N ALA A 152 21.54 27.77 -9.37
CA ALA A 152 21.46 28.81 -8.34
C ALA A 152 20.64 28.40 -7.11
N GLY A 153 19.61 27.59 -7.32
CA GLY A 153 18.72 27.07 -6.28
C GLY A 153 17.86 25.95 -6.84
N ILE A 154 17.30 25.11 -5.97
CA ILE A 154 16.47 23.96 -6.39
C ILE A 154 15.14 24.38 -7.04
N ASP A 155 14.68 25.60 -6.80
CA ASP A 155 13.48 26.16 -7.46
C ASP A 155 13.76 26.63 -8.90
N SER A 156 15.03 26.63 -9.32
CA SER A 156 15.42 26.90 -10.71
C SER A 156 15.53 25.59 -11.48
N LEU A 157 15.05 25.56 -12.72
CA LEU A 157 15.27 24.46 -13.66
C LEU A 157 16.34 24.79 -14.71
N GLU A 158 16.88 26.00 -14.66
CA GLU A 158 17.94 26.47 -15.56
C GLU A 158 19.30 26.49 -14.87
N THR A 159 20.34 26.19 -15.64
CA THR A 159 21.73 26.20 -15.17
C THR A 159 22.64 27.08 -16.02
N THR A 160 23.82 27.39 -15.48
CA THR A 160 24.85 28.15 -16.19
C THR A 160 26.15 27.34 -16.29
N PRO A 161 26.74 27.15 -17.49
CA PRO A 161 27.98 26.40 -17.64
C PRO A 161 29.14 27.00 -16.86
N VAL A 162 30.04 26.16 -16.35
CA VAL A 162 31.24 26.58 -15.60
C VAL A 162 32.50 26.03 -16.26
N THR A 163 33.49 26.89 -16.49
CA THR A 163 34.73 26.60 -17.25
C THR A 163 35.85 25.93 -16.45
N SER A 164 35.74 25.82 -15.12
CA SER A 164 36.77 25.21 -14.28
C SER A 164 36.16 24.38 -13.16
N CYS A 165 36.45 23.08 -13.13
CA CYS A 165 36.09 22.20 -12.03
C CYS A 165 37.08 21.03 -11.93
N PRO A 166 37.47 20.57 -10.74
CA PRO A 166 38.17 19.30 -10.57
C PRO A 166 37.32 18.14 -11.11
N ALA A 167 38.00 17.08 -11.55
CA ALA A 167 37.37 15.84 -12.00
C ALA A 167 36.45 15.26 -10.91
N GLN A 168 35.44 14.52 -11.33
CA GLN A 168 34.58 13.73 -10.44
C GLN A 168 35.46 12.82 -9.58
N GLU A 169 35.30 12.87 -8.26
CA GLU A 169 35.87 11.84 -7.40
C GLU A 169 35.19 10.51 -7.74
N GLU A 170 35.99 9.47 -7.99
CA GLU A 170 35.45 8.13 -8.19
C GLU A 170 34.62 7.74 -6.95
N ILE A 171 33.40 7.27 -7.19
CA ILE A 171 32.57 6.74 -6.11
C ILE A 171 33.32 5.56 -5.52
N THR A 172 33.74 5.70 -4.27
CA THR A 172 34.32 4.59 -3.53
C THR A 172 33.15 3.70 -3.09
N VAL A 173 32.89 2.65 -3.87
CA VAL A 173 31.84 1.68 -3.56
C VAL A 173 32.35 0.73 -2.48
N SER A 174 31.67 0.70 -1.32
CA SER A 174 31.95 -0.26 -0.24
C SER A 174 31.82 -1.70 -0.76
N GLU A 175 32.74 -2.59 -0.36
CA GLU A 175 32.73 -3.99 -0.83
C GLU A 175 31.39 -4.69 -0.55
N CYS A 176 30.75 -4.42 0.61
CA CYS A 176 29.45 -5.02 0.94
C CYS A 176 28.30 -4.62 0.01
N ALA A 177 28.43 -3.51 -0.73
CA ALA A 177 27.39 -3.09 -1.68
C ALA A 177 27.31 -4.02 -2.89
N LYS A 178 28.39 -4.75 -3.19
CA LYS A 178 28.45 -5.76 -4.26
C LYS A 178 27.64 -7.01 -3.93
N ASP A 179 27.35 -7.24 -2.64
CA ASP A 179 26.55 -8.38 -2.18
C ASP A 179 25.03 -8.12 -2.31
N ILE A 180 24.62 -6.88 -2.61
CA ILE A 180 23.22 -6.53 -2.84
C ILE A 180 22.82 -7.00 -4.25
N GLU A 181 21.87 -7.93 -4.30
CA GLU A 181 21.39 -8.54 -5.54
C GLU A 181 21.00 -7.51 -6.61
N GLY A 182 21.74 -7.53 -7.73
CA GLY A 182 21.48 -6.70 -8.91
C GLY A 182 21.76 -5.21 -8.72
N ALA A 183 22.44 -4.77 -7.67
CA ALA A 183 22.64 -3.35 -7.39
C ALA A 183 23.66 -2.67 -8.32
N HIS A 184 23.29 -1.50 -8.85
CA HIS A 184 24.15 -0.56 -9.54
C HIS A 184 24.30 0.73 -8.73
N VAL A 185 25.33 0.78 -7.88
CA VAL A 185 25.58 1.90 -6.97
C VAL A 185 25.89 3.17 -7.76
N SER A 186 25.10 4.20 -7.48
CA SER A 186 25.18 5.51 -8.15
C SER A 186 25.63 6.63 -7.21
N CYS A 187 25.42 6.46 -5.89
CA CYS A 187 25.80 7.45 -4.89
C CYS A 187 25.95 6.79 -3.52
N VAL A 188 26.91 7.27 -2.73
CA VAL A 188 27.02 6.99 -1.29
C VAL A 188 27.05 8.34 -0.58
N ILE A 189 26.18 8.52 0.41
CA ILE A 189 26.05 9.79 1.13
C ILE A 189 25.98 9.57 2.64
N GLU A 190 26.70 10.39 3.40
CA GLU A 190 26.58 10.40 4.86
C GLU A 190 25.29 11.08 5.32
N ILE A 191 24.49 10.36 6.10
CA ILE A 191 23.26 10.86 6.74
C ILE A 191 23.38 10.86 8.28
N PRO A 192 22.62 11.71 8.99
CA PRO A 192 22.50 11.64 10.44
C PRO A 192 21.92 10.30 10.90
N ASP A 193 22.41 9.78 12.03
CA ASP A 193 21.93 8.52 12.63
C ASP A 193 20.39 8.53 12.82
N GLY A 194 19.80 9.67 13.19
CA GLY A 194 18.34 9.78 13.35
C GLY A 194 17.54 9.58 12.05
N ILE A 195 18.12 9.92 10.89
CA ILE A 195 17.49 9.62 9.58
C ILE A 195 17.68 8.15 9.25
N ALA A 196 18.86 7.58 9.50
CA ALA A 196 19.13 6.16 9.30
C ALA A 196 18.18 5.29 10.14
N ASP A 197 18.00 5.63 11.42
CA ASP A 197 17.07 4.96 12.32
C ASP A 197 15.62 5.11 11.85
N LYS A 198 15.23 6.27 11.31
CA LYS A 198 13.88 6.48 10.77
C LYS A 198 13.64 5.62 9.52
N LEU A 199 14.62 5.55 8.61
CA LEU A 199 14.56 4.70 7.42
C LEU A 199 14.45 3.23 7.78
N GLU A 200 15.26 2.75 8.72
CA GLU A 200 15.21 1.36 9.18
C GLU A 200 13.84 1.02 9.79
N LYS A 201 13.30 1.89 10.64
CA LYS A 201 11.98 1.71 11.25
C LYS A 201 10.80 1.71 10.27
N LYS A 202 10.97 2.34 9.10
CA LYS A 202 9.90 2.49 8.09
C LYS A 202 10.00 1.51 6.94
N LEU A 203 11.22 1.12 6.55
CA LEU A 203 11.48 0.33 5.35
C LEU A 203 11.93 -1.09 5.66
N VAL A 204 12.06 -1.45 6.93
CA VAL A 204 12.27 -2.84 7.37
C VAL A 204 11.04 -3.28 8.15
N THR A 205 10.45 -4.39 7.74
CA THR A 205 9.27 -4.97 8.41
C THR A 205 9.60 -5.20 9.89
N PRO A 206 8.82 -4.62 10.83
CA PRO A 206 9.02 -4.83 12.25
C PRO A 206 8.92 -6.30 12.63
N ARG A 207 9.76 -6.71 13.58
CA ARG A 207 9.74 -8.07 14.15
C ARG A 207 9.69 -8.02 15.66
N ASN A 208 9.00 -8.95 16.29
CA ASN A 208 8.95 -9.06 17.73
C ASN A 208 10.32 -9.43 18.31
N ILE A 209 10.84 -8.56 19.19
CA ILE A 209 12.17 -8.71 19.81
C ILE A 209 12.11 -8.93 21.32
N GLU A 210 10.99 -8.58 21.97
CA GLU A 210 10.81 -8.75 23.40
C GLU A 210 9.32 -8.95 23.71
N VAL A 211 9.02 -9.74 24.74
CA VAL A 211 7.68 -9.86 25.33
C VAL A 211 7.80 -9.59 26.82
N ARG A 212 7.01 -8.64 27.32
CA ARG A 212 6.94 -8.30 28.74
C ARG A 212 5.63 -8.81 29.34
N PHE A 213 5.73 -9.46 30.49
CA PHE A 213 4.59 -9.87 31.30
C PHE A 213 4.95 -9.74 32.80
N PRO A 214 4.01 -9.35 33.68
CA PRO A 214 4.30 -9.24 35.12
C PRO A 214 4.80 -10.56 35.74
N GLU A 215 5.84 -10.50 36.56
CA GLU A 215 6.36 -11.67 37.29
C GLU A 215 5.34 -12.23 38.30
N GLU A 216 4.44 -11.37 38.79
CA GLU A 216 3.39 -11.71 39.75
C GLU A 216 2.08 -11.00 39.39
N VAL A 217 0.96 -11.72 39.44
CA VAL A 217 -0.40 -11.22 39.22
C VAL A 217 -1.30 -11.66 40.36
N THR A 218 -2.04 -10.75 40.99
CA THR A 218 -3.14 -11.12 41.89
C THR A 218 -4.40 -11.35 41.09
N ALA A 219 -4.99 -12.55 41.17
CA ALA A 219 -6.24 -12.88 40.50
C ALA A 219 -7.05 -13.88 41.34
N SER A 220 -8.35 -13.63 41.48
CA SER A 220 -9.30 -14.48 42.20
C SER A 220 -10.01 -15.49 41.29
N ASN A 221 -9.84 -15.39 39.98
CA ASN A 221 -10.38 -16.31 38.99
C ASN A 221 -9.61 -16.19 37.65
N GLU A 222 -9.91 -17.09 36.73
CA GLU A 222 -9.31 -17.12 35.39
C GLU A 222 -9.62 -15.87 34.55
N ALA A 223 -10.81 -15.27 34.70
CA ALA A 223 -11.19 -14.09 33.94
C ALA A 223 -10.34 -12.87 34.33
N GLU A 224 -10.08 -12.69 35.63
CA GLU A 224 -9.18 -11.65 36.13
C GLU A 224 -7.74 -11.84 35.61
N LEU A 225 -7.22 -13.06 35.62
CA LEU A 225 -5.90 -13.35 35.07
C LEU A 225 -5.84 -13.08 33.56
N SER A 226 -6.85 -13.55 32.81
CA SER A 226 -6.93 -13.40 31.35
C SER A 226 -7.15 -11.96 30.89
N SER A 227 -7.55 -11.07 31.80
CA SER A 227 -7.63 -9.62 31.55
C SER A 227 -6.26 -8.95 31.47
N VAL A 228 -5.22 -9.55 32.08
CA VAL A 228 -3.84 -9.06 32.00
C VAL A 228 -3.22 -9.46 30.67
N ARG A 229 -2.75 -8.48 29.91
CA ARG A 229 -2.12 -8.69 28.59
C ARG A 229 -0.60 -8.73 28.70
N ALA A 230 0.04 -9.49 27.81
CA ALA A 230 1.48 -9.38 27.58
C ALA A 230 1.74 -8.26 26.58
N THR A 231 2.80 -7.49 26.78
CA THR A 231 3.19 -6.45 25.83
C THR A 231 4.29 -6.99 24.93
N ALA A 232 3.98 -7.20 23.65
CA ALA A 232 4.97 -7.49 22.62
C ALA A 232 5.63 -6.18 22.18
N ILE A 233 6.95 -6.18 22.06
CA ILE A 233 7.76 -5.03 21.62
C ILE A 233 8.47 -5.41 20.32
N TYR A 234 8.43 -4.49 19.36
CA TYR A 234 8.92 -4.72 18.01
C TYR A 234 10.21 -3.93 17.74
N SER A 235 10.96 -4.35 16.73
CA SER A 235 12.27 -3.78 16.36
C SER A 235 12.23 -2.30 16.02
N ASP A 236 11.09 -1.75 15.62
CA ASP A 236 10.92 -0.33 15.34
C ASP A 236 10.61 0.52 16.60
N GLY A 237 10.32 -0.15 17.72
CA GLY A 237 9.93 0.42 19.01
C GLY A 237 8.42 0.48 19.25
N SER A 238 7.60 0.06 18.27
CA SER A 238 6.16 -0.10 18.47
C SER A 238 5.86 -1.24 19.43
N THR A 239 4.60 -1.31 19.88
CA THR A 239 4.13 -2.32 20.83
C THR A 239 2.73 -2.81 20.48
N ASP A 240 2.42 -4.04 20.88
CA ASP A 240 1.10 -4.64 20.73
C ASP A 240 0.76 -5.46 21.98
N ASP A 241 -0.44 -5.27 22.52
CA ASP A 241 -0.92 -6.07 23.64
C ASP A 241 -1.48 -7.41 23.16
N LYS A 242 -0.96 -8.51 23.71
CA LYS A 242 -1.29 -9.88 23.34
C LYS A 242 -2.05 -10.56 24.48
N LYS A 243 -3.08 -11.34 24.14
CA LYS A 243 -3.72 -12.24 25.11
C LYS A 243 -2.74 -13.36 25.48
N VAL A 244 -2.93 -13.93 26.66
CA VAL A 244 -2.19 -15.11 27.10
C VAL A 244 -3.16 -16.24 27.37
N ILE A 245 -2.93 -17.39 26.73
CA ILE A 245 -3.64 -18.64 26.96
C ILE A 245 -2.87 -19.40 28.03
N TRP A 246 -3.43 -19.47 29.24
CA TRP A 246 -2.77 -20.01 30.42
C TRP A 246 -2.96 -21.53 30.57
N ASN A 247 -1.91 -22.22 31.03
CA ASN A 247 -2.06 -23.57 31.58
C ASN A 247 -2.37 -23.48 33.09
N LEU A 248 -3.64 -23.68 33.44
CA LEU A 248 -4.14 -23.54 34.82
C LEU A 248 -4.38 -24.88 35.53
N SER A 249 -3.91 -26.00 34.97
CA SER A 249 -4.17 -27.35 35.52
C SER A 249 -3.73 -27.56 36.99
N GLY A 250 -2.80 -26.74 37.49
CA GLY A 250 -2.31 -26.76 38.87
C GLY A 250 -2.83 -25.63 39.78
N VAL A 251 -3.76 -24.78 39.29
CA VAL A 251 -4.24 -23.61 40.03
C VAL A 251 -5.59 -23.91 40.67
N ASP A 252 -5.69 -23.67 41.98
CA ASP A 252 -6.96 -23.67 42.70
C ASP A 252 -7.29 -22.25 43.17
N PHE A 253 -8.17 -21.56 42.44
CA PHE A 253 -8.60 -20.21 42.79
C PHE A 253 -9.46 -20.15 44.07
N GLY A 254 -9.89 -21.28 44.62
CA GLY A 254 -10.58 -21.36 45.91
C GLY A 254 -9.64 -21.39 47.11
N THR A 255 -8.35 -21.61 46.90
CA THR A 255 -7.35 -21.75 47.95
C THR A 255 -6.36 -20.58 47.89
N PRO A 256 -6.25 -19.75 48.94
CA PRO A 256 -5.25 -18.70 48.99
C PRO A 256 -3.83 -19.28 48.89
N GLY A 257 -3.02 -18.72 48.01
CA GLY A 257 -1.73 -19.32 47.69
C GLY A 257 -0.99 -18.62 46.55
N ARG A 258 0.21 -19.13 46.27
CA ARG A 258 1.06 -18.71 45.15
C ARG A 258 1.21 -19.87 44.18
N TYR A 259 0.86 -19.66 42.93
CA TYR A 259 0.86 -20.68 41.89
C TYR A 259 1.72 -20.23 40.73
N GLU A 260 2.80 -20.97 40.43
CA GLU A 260 3.59 -20.72 39.23
C GLU A 260 2.86 -21.30 38.01
N VAL A 261 2.68 -20.48 36.98
CA VAL A 261 2.02 -20.90 35.74
C VAL A 261 2.81 -20.45 34.52
N THR A 262 2.57 -21.17 33.42
CA THR A 262 3.05 -20.81 32.10
C THR A 262 1.87 -20.54 31.18
N GLY A 263 2.07 -19.62 30.25
CA GLY A 263 1.08 -19.26 29.25
C GLY A 263 1.71 -19.09 27.88
N GLN A 264 0.91 -19.26 26.84
CA GLN A 264 1.29 -18.99 25.45
C GLN A 264 0.61 -17.71 25.01
N LEU A 265 1.31 -16.85 24.27
CA LEU A 265 0.66 -15.74 23.59
C LEU A 265 -0.36 -16.27 22.59
N ALA A 266 -1.58 -15.71 22.64
CA ALA A 266 -2.58 -15.98 21.62
C ALA A 266 -2.12 -15.41 20.28
N GLN A 267 -2.34 -16.18 19.23
CA GLN A 267 -1.98 -15.85 17.87
C GLN A 267 -2.94 -16.58 16.95
N GLU A 268 -3.71 -15.84 16.19
CA GLU A 268 -4.54 -16.37 15.13
C GLU A 268 -3.63 -16.85 13.99
N HIS A 269 -4.04 -17.92 13.31
CA HIS A 269 -3.32 -18.52 12.20
C HIS A 269 -4.18 -18.51 10.95
N TYR A 270 -3.66 -17.95 9.85
CA TYR A 270 -4.33 -17.91 8.56
C TYR A 270 -3.41 -18.43 7.47
N GLU A 271 -3.48 -19.74 7.20
CA GLU A 271 -2.72 -20.34 6.09
C GLU A 271 -3.16 -19.72 4.75
N PHE A 272 -2.20 -19.17 4.01
CA PHE A 272 -2.48 -18.65 2.68
C PHE A 272 -2.45 -19.79 1.64
N PRO A 273 -3.48 -19.91 0.77
CA PRO A 273 -4.69 -19.10 0.73
C PRO A 273 -5.80 -19.60 1.68
N VAL A 274 -6.52 -18.65 2.31
CA VAL A 274 -7.70 -18.97 3.15
C VAL A 274 -8.93 -19.33 2.32
N ALA A 275 -9.01 -18.85 1.07
CA ALA A 275 -10.06 -19.21 0.12
C ALA A 275 -9.55 -19.15 -1.33
N VAL A 276 -9.48 -20.32 -1.97
CA VAL A 276 -9.01 -20.46 -3.37
C VAL A 276 -10.08 -19.97 -4.35
N ASN A 277 -9.67 -19.27 -5.43
CA ASN A 277 -10.57 -18.67 -6.43
C ASN A 277 -11.59 -17.68 -5.82
N ARG A 278 -11.20 -17.02 -4.73
CA ARG A 278 -11.92 -15.90 -4.14
C ARG A 278 -11.00 -14.68 -4.24
N ALA A 279 -11.32 -13.79 -5.16
CA ALA A 279 -10.63 -12.52 -5.34
C ALA A 279 -11.37 -11.40 -4.61
N ASP A 280 -10.72 -10.26 -4.42
CA ASP A 280 -11.31 -9.04 -3.87
C ASP A 280 -12.08 -9.27 -2.54
N PRO A 281 -11.46 -9.91 -1.53
CA PRO A 281 -12.17 -10.31 -0.34
C PRO A 281 -12.47 -9.14 0.59
N CYS A 282 -13.73 -9.03 1.00
CA CYS A 282 -14.19 -8.11 2.02
C CYS A 282 -14.72 -8.89 3.23
N VAL A 283 -14.19 -8.57 4.42
CA VAL A 283 -14.76 -9.02 5.69
C VAL A 283 -15.32 -7.81 6.42
N ALA A 284 -16.51 -7.95 7.00
CA ALA A 284 -17.07 -6.93 7.88
C ALA A 284 -17.75 -7.56 9.09
N LYS A 285 -17.83 -6.79 10.18
CA LYS A 285 -18.61 -7.12 11.35
C LYS A 285 -19.99 -6.47 11.25
N TRP A 286 -21.05 -7.25 11.47
CA TRP A 286 -22.43 -6.75 11.54
C TRP A 286 -23.18 -7.42 12.69
N GLY A 287 -23.62 -6.62 13.66
CA GLY A 287 -24.06 -7.14 14.96
C GLY A 287 -22.91 -7.85 15.68
N ASP A 288 -23.16 -9.06 16.18
CA ASP A 288 -22.18 -9.86 16.92
C ASP A 288 -21.46 -10.91 16.05
N LYS A 289 -21.54 -10.79 14.72
CA LYS A 289 -20.97 -11.77 13.78
C LYS A 289 -20.11 -11.11 12.71
N PHE A 290 -19.21 -11.89 12.14
CA PHE A 290 -18.41 -11.52 10.98
C PHE A 290 -18.98 -12.15 9.71
N TYR A 291 -18.80 -11.46 8.58
CA TYR A 291 -19.26 -11.87 7.26
C TYR A 291 -18.14 -11.73 6.26
N PHE A 292 -17.99 -12.72 5.37
CA PHE A 292 -17.03 -12.71 4.26
C PHE A 292 -17.78 -12.74 2.94
N ILE A 293 -17.33 -11.92 2.00
CA ILE A 293 -17.80 -11.91 0.61
C ILE A 293 -16.61 -11.61 -0.31
N ALA A 294 -16.64 -12.15 -1.53
CA ALA A 294 -15.53 -12.05 -2.46
C ALA A 294 -16.02 -12.27 -3.91
N THR A 295 -15.24 -11.81 -4.88
CA THR A 295 -15.39 -12.17 -6.29
C THR A 295 -15.16 -13.67 -6.48
N ASN A 296 -16.08 -14.36 -7.14
CA ASN A 296 -15.95 -15.80 -7.45
C ASN A 296 -15.23 -16.02 -8.80
N ASP A 297 -13.91 -16.18 -8.77
CA ASP A 297 -13.13 -16.50 -9.97
C ASP A 297 -13.38 -17.94 -10.48
N ALA A 298 -13.95 -18.83 -9.64
CA ALA A 298 -14.11 -20.24 -9.97
C ALA A 298 -15.19 -20.51 -11.03
N ASP A 299 -16.15 -19.59 -11.18
CA ASP A 299 -17.27 -19.73 -12.12
C ASP A 299 -17.26 -18.69 -13.24
N GLY A 300 -16.17 -17.92 -13.37
CA GLY A 300 -16.12 -16.81 -14.31
C GLY A 300 -16.89 -15.58 -13.84
N ASN A 301 -17.01 -15.39 -12.52
CA ASN A 301 -17.52 -14.17 -11.89
C ASN A 301 -19.03 -14.02 -12.10
N HIS A 302 -19.76 -15.14 -12.05
CA HIS A 302 -21.20 -15.21 -12.28
C HIS A 302 -22.02 -15.23 -10.98
N THR A 303 -21.39 -15.44 -9.83
CA THR A 303 -22.07 -15.53 -8.53
C THR A 303 -21.35 -14.79 -7.42
N LEU A 304 -22.13 -14.33 -6.43
CA LEU A 304 -21.65 -13.80 -5.15
C LEU A 304 -22.17 -14.67 -4.01
N TYR A 305 -21.24 -15.21 -3.23
CA TYR A 305 -21.53 -16.01 -2.04
C TYR A 305 -21.10 -15.27 -0.77
N ILE A 306 -21.90 -15.39 0.28
CA ILE A 306 -21.59 -14.88 1.63
C ILE A 306 -21.29 -16.03 2.59
N ARG A 307 -20.37 -15.81 3.51
CA ARG A 307 -20.13 -16.68 4.68
C ARG A 307 -20.36 -15.89 5.96
N CYS A 308 -20.65 -16.58 7.05
CA CYS A 308 -20.84 -15.96 8.37
C CYS A 308 -20.30 -16.85 9.49
N ALA A 309 -19.66 -16.23 10.48
CA ALA A 309 -19.13 -16.89 11.67
C ALA A 309 -19.10 -15.92 12.86
N ASP A 310 -18.90 -16.46 14.06
CA ASP A 310 -18.76 -15.65 15.29
C ASP A 310 -17.35 -15.03 15.41
N THR A 311 -16.36 -15.57 14.69
CA THR A 311 -14.98 -15.08 14.63
C THR A 311 -14.49 -15.00 13.18
N ILE A 312 -13.44 -14.21 12.94
CA ILE A 312 -12.81 -14.12 11.60
C ILE A 312 -12.22 -15.48 11.19
N GLU A 313 -11.56 -16.19 12.12
CA GLU A 313 -11.04 -17.56 11.91
C GLU A 313 -12.15 -18.52 11.45
N GLY A 314 -13.34 -18.44 12.06
CA GLY A 314 -14.46 -19.28 11.68
C GLY A 314 -14.98 -19.06 10.25
N LEU A 315 -14.65 -17.94 9.59
CA LEU A 315 -15.05 -17.67 8.20
C LEU A 315 -14.31 -18.55 7.19
N VAL A 316 -13.12 -19.06 7.55
CA VAL A 316 -12.29 -19.90 6.68
C VAL A 316 -13.06 -21.16 6.27
N ASP A 317 -13.74 -21.78 7.24
CA ASP A 317 -14.50 -23.04 7.06
C ASP A 317 -16.02 -22.84 6.97
N ALA A 318 -16.50 -21.60 7.13
CA ALA A 318 -17.93 -21.32 7.11
C ALA A 318 -18.55 -21.63 5.74
N PRO A 319 -19.78 -22.21 5.71
CA PRO A 319 -20.45 -22.54 4.46
C PRO A 319 -20.82 -21.28 3.68
N GLU A 320 -20.75 -21.39 2.35
CA GLU A 320 -21.15 -20.34 1.41
C GLU A 320 -22.65 -20.37 1.13
N VAL A 321 -23.29 -19.21 1.17
CA VAL A 321 -24.70 -19.01 0.81
C VAL A 321 -24.80 -18.06 -0.38
N LEU A 322 -25.50 -18.47 -1.43
CA LEU A 322 -25.65 -17.69 -2.66
C LEU A 322 -26.54 -16.46 -2.41
N LEU A 323 -25.99 -15.26 -2.62
CA LEU A 323 -26.75 -14.00 -2.52
C LEU A 323 -27.21 -13.48 -3.88
N LEU A 324 -26.34 -13.52 -4.88
CA LEU A 324 -26.61 -12.96 -6.21
C LEU A 324 -25.96 -13.83 -7.27
N ASP A 325 -26.65 -14.00 -8.40
CA ASP A 325 -26.15 -14.67 -9.59
C ASP A 325 -26.57 -13.89 -10.85
N SER A 326 -25.93 -14.18 -11.98
CA SER A 326 -26.20 -13.53 -13.26
C SER A 326 -27.59 -13.81 -13.86
N GLU A 327 -28.41 -14.65 -13.21
CA GLU A 327 -29.78 -14.97 -13.63
C GLU A 327 -30.84 -14.33 -12.71
N THR A 328 -30.41 -13.67 -11.62
CA THR A 328 -31.29 -13.16 -10.58
C THR A 328 -32.17 -12.03 -11.10
N TYR A 329 -31.57 -11.12 -11.87
CA TYR A 329 -32.20 -9.89 -12.33
C TYR A 329 -31.82 -9.58 -13.77
N GLU A 330 -32.79 -9.15 -14.56
CA GLU A 330 -32.52 -8.59 -15.89
C GLU A 330 -31.53 -7.42 -15.80
N GLY A 331 -30.51 -7.40 -16.65
CA GLY A 331 -29.46 -6.36 -16.65
C GLY A 331 -28.30 -6.60 -15.68
N ILE A 332 -28.34 -7.68 -14.88
CA ILE A 332 -27.22 -8.16 -14.06
C ILE A 332 -26.79 -9.51 -14.62
N GLY A 333 -26.01 -9.49 -15.70
CA GLY A 333 -25.72 -10.64 -16.55
C GLY A 333 -24.34 -11.27 -16.38
N GLY A 334 -23.47 -10.71 -15.56
CA GLY A 334 -22.14 -11.28 -15.27
C GLY A 334 -21.17 -10.27 -14.66
N LEU A 335 -19.93 -10.72 -14.49
CA LEU A 335 -18.82 -9.96 -13.89
C LEU A 335 -19.21 -9.35 -12.54
N LEU A 336 -19.79 -10.17 -11.67
CA LEU A 336 -20.09 -9.76 -10.30
C LEU A 336 -18.78 -9.63 -9.54
N TRP A 337 -18.29 -8.40 -9.44
CA TRP A 337 -16.93 -8.09 -8.98
C TRP A 337 -16.92 -7.29 -7.68
N ALA A 338 -15.86 -7.49 -6.90
CA ALA A 338 -15.46 -6.67 -5.76
C ALA A 338 -16.61 -6.30 -4.81
N PRO A 339 -17.33 -7.30 -4.26
CA PRO A 339 -18.37 -7.02 -3.30
C PRO A 339 -17.79 -6.49 -1.98
N GLU A 340 -18.27 -5.34 -1.50
CA GLU A 340 -17.85 -4.73 -0.24
C GLU A 340 -19.01 -4.42 0.68
N PHE A 341 -18.86 -4.77 1.96
CA PHE A 341 -19.81 -4.40 3.00
C PHE A 341 -19.56 -2.98 3.51
N HIS A 342 -20.64 -2.19 3.58
CA HIS A 342 -20.60 -0.82 4.08
C HIS A 342 -21.79 -0.51 4.98
N GLU A 343 -21.56 0.23 6.06
CA GLU A 343 -22.63 0.76 6.91
C GLU A 343 -22.91 2.23 6.60
N ILE A 344 -24.16 2.54 6.24
CA ILE A 344 -24.61 3.92 6.00
C ILE A 344 -25.89 4.14 6.80
N ASN A 345 -25.86 5.11 7.73
CA ASN A 345 -26.98 5.42 8.63
C ASN A 345 -27.56 4.19 9.35
N GLY A 346 -26.72 3.31 9.90
CA GLY A 346 -27.17 2.14 10.65
C GLY A 346 -27.79 1.03 9.79
N ARG A 347 -27.55 1.05 8.46
CA ARG A 347 -28.01 0.00 7.54
C ARG A 347 -26.82 -0.58 6.78
N LEU A 348 -26.88 -1.88 6.53
CA LEU A 348 -25.86 -2.62 5.80
C LEU A 348 -26.12 -2.58 4.28
N TYR A 349 -25.07 -2.32 3.52
CA TYR A 349 -25.03 -2.28 2.07
C TYR A 349 -23.96 -3.23 1.56
N ILE A 350 -24.16 -3.78 0.36
CA ILE A 350 -23.10 -4.41 -0.43
C ILE A 350 -22.91 -3.56 -1.69
N PHE A 351 -21.76 -2.94 -1.85
CA PHE A 351 -21.33 -2.33 -3.12
C PHE A 351 -20.65 -3.39 -3.98
N HIS A 352 -20.85 -3.38 -5.29
CA HIS A 352 -20.20 -4.35 -6.20
C HIS A 352 -20.21 -3.84 -7.65
N GLY A 353 -19.36 -4.41 -8.49
CA GLY A 353 -19.43 -4.29 -9.95
C GLY A 353 -20.49 -5.25 -10.54
N ALA A 354 -21.20 -4.81 -11.57
CA ALA A 354 -21.94 -5.70 -12.45
C ALA A 354 -22.13 -5.12 -13.85
N THR A 355 -22.29 -6.01 -14.83
CA THR A 355 -22.62 -5.68 -16.23
C THR A 355 -23.89 -6.41 -16.68
N PRO A 356 -24.63 -5.91 -17.70
CA PRO A 356 -25.61 -6.71 -18.43
C PRO A 356 -25.01 -7.90 -19.20
N GLY A 357 -23.68 -8.03 -19.28
CA GLY A 357 -22.97 -9.20 -19.79
C GLY A 357 -21.64 -8.88 -20.50
N GLU A 358 -21.46 -7.66 -20.99
CA GLU A 358 -20.23 -7.23 -21.68
C GLU A 358 -19.31 -6.45 -20.73
N PHE A 359 -18.01 -6.78 -20.69
CA PHE A 359 -17.01 -6.10 -19.85
C PHE A 359 -17.03 -4.56 -20.00
N PHE A 360 -17.16 -4.03 -21.22
CA PHE A 360 -17.18 -2.58 -21.46
C PHE A 360 -18.42 -1.85 -20.91
N ARG A 361 -19.36 -2.57 -20.28
CA ARG A 361 -20.57 -2.03 -19.65
C ARG A 361 -20.58 -2.27 -18.14
N GLU A 362 -19.43 -2.60 -17.56
CA GLU A 362 -19.26 -2.76 -16.12
C GLU A 362 -19.50 -1.43 -15.40
N GLU A 363 -20.41 -1.45 -14.42
CA GLU A 363 -20.78 -0.26 -13.65
C GLU A 363 -20.90 -0.58 -12.15
N SER A 364 -20.66 0.42 -11.30
CA SER A 364 -20.82 0.28 -9.86
C SER A 364 -22.30 0.21 -9.47
N HIS A 365 -22.63 -0.81 -8.67
CA HIS A 365 -23.95 -1.09 -8.15
C HIS A 365 -23.90 -1.26 -6.63
N LEU A 366 -25.07 -1.27 -6.00
CA LEU A 366 -25.22 -1.66 -4.61
C LEU A 366 -26.52 -2.42 -4.33
N MET A 367 -26.54 -3.18 -3.24
CA MET A 367 -27.71 -3.81 -2.64
C MET A 367 -27.87 -3.35 -1.19
N VAL A 368 -29.11 -3.30 -0.72
CA VAL A 368 -29.45 -2.81 0.62
C VAL A 368 -30.08 -3.91 1.43
N LEU A 369 -29.58 -4.17 2.64
CA LEU A 369 -30.24 -5.04 3.59
C LEU A 369 -31.48 -4.32 4.16
N ARG A 370 -32.63 -5.01 4.18
CA ARG A 370 -33.84 -4.47 4.84
C ARG A 370 -33.62 -4.32 6.35
N GLU A 371 -34.35 -3.40 6.96
CA GLU A 371 -34.30 -3.22 8.42
C GLU A 371 -34.67 -4.51 9.16
N GLY A 372 -33.84 -4.92 10.13
CA GLY A 372 -33.98 -6.18 10.85
C GLY A 372 -33.76 -7.44 10.02
N GLY A 373 -33.24 -7.31 8.79
CA GLY A 373 -32.95 -8.43 7.91
C GLY A 373 -31.71 -9.23 8.32
N ASP A 374 -31.65 -10.47 7.85
CA ASP A 374 -30.50 -11.36 8.03
C ASP A 374 -29.56 -11.28 6.80
N PRO A 375 -28.28 -10.89 6.94
CA PRO A 375 -27.35 -10.82 5.81
C PRO A 375 -27.19 -12.14 5.04
N MET A 376 -27.40 -13.29 5.70
CA MET A 376 -27.33 -14.61 5.07
C MET A 376 -28.58 -14.96 4.24
N GLN A 377 -29.63 -14.13 4.26
CA GLN A 377 -30.88 -14.38 3.56
C GLN A 377 -30.99 -13.52 2.31
N ARG A 378 -30.89 -14.16 1.13
CA ARG A 378 -31.01 -13.49 -0.18
C ARG A 378 -32.28 -12.64 -0.32
N SER A 379 -33.41 -13.09 0.23
CA SER A 379 -34.70 -12.36 0.18
C SER A 379 -34.73 -11.05 0.98
N ASP A 380 -33.74 -10.84 1.86
CA ASP A 380 -33.66 -9.68 2.73
C ASP A 380 -32.86 -8.54 2.09
N TRP A 381 -32.13 -8.84 1.02
CA TRP A 381 -31.42 -7.88 0.18
C TRP A 381 -32.33 -7.32 -0.90
N SER A 382 -32.22 -6.02 -1.15
CA SER A 382 -32.89 -5.37 -2.26
C SER A 382 -32.36 -5.86 -3.60
N ARG A 383 -33.11 -5.60 -4.67
CA ARG A 383 -32.54 -5.58 -6.03
C ARG A 383 -31.32 -4.63 -6.07
N THR A 384 -30.35 -4.98 -6.90
CA THR A 384 -29.20 -4.14 -7.21
C THR A 384 -29.65 -2.78 -7.77
N LYS A 385 -28.97 -1.73 -7.35
CA LYS A 385 -29.17 -0.35 -7.82
C LYS A 385 -27.86 0.19 -8.35
N ARG A 386 -27.87 0.69 -9.57
CA ARG A 386 -26.73 1.38 -10.17
C ARG A 386 -26.44 2.68 -9.43
N VAL A 387 -25.16 2.99 -9.22
CA VAL A 387 -24.73 4.29 -8.70
C VAL A 387 -24.82 5.35 -9.79
N THR A 388 -25.37 6.51 -9.46
CA THR A 388 -25.70 7.59 -10.39
C THR A 388 -25.15 8.93 -9.92
N LYS A 389 -25.03 9.88 -10.84
CA LYS A 389 -24.72 11.27 -10.51
C LYS A 389 -25.84 11.90 -9.69
N ARG A 390 -25.59 13.08 -9.13
CA ARG A 390 -26.55 13.84 -8.33
C ARG A 390 -27.90 14.09 -9.02
N ASP A 391 -27.90 14.29 -10.33
CA ASP A 391 -29.13 14.52 -11.11
C ASP A 391 -29.85 13.23 -11.51
N GLY A 392 -29.33 12.07 -11.10
CA GLY A 392 -29.85 10.73 -11.43
C GLY A 392 -29.41 10.20 -12.79
N SER A 393 -28.55 10.92 -13.53
CA SER A 393 -27.95 10.40 -14.76
C SER A 393 -26.85 9.36 -14.48
N ASP A 394 -26.53 8.55 -15.48
CA ASP A 394 -25.49 7.53 -15.38
C ASP A 394 -24.13 8.12 -15.00
N LEU A 395 -23.38 7.39 -14.18
CA LEU A 395 -22.06 7.80 -13.70
C LEU A 395 -21.06 7.93 -14.87
N CYS A 396 -21.15 7.00 -15.82
CA CYS A 396 -20.30 6.96 -17.01
C CYS A 396 -21.09 6.59 -18.28
N GLU A 397 -20.48 6.73 -19.47
CA GLU A 397 -21.09 6.30 -20.72
C GLU A 397 -20.78 4.81 -20.98
N ALA A 398 -21.73 3.94 -20.67
CA ALA A 398 -21.59 2.49 -20.84
C ALA A 398 -21.19 2.10 -22.28
N GLY A 399 -20.26 1.15 -22.41
CA GLY A 399 -19.66 0.76 -23.69
C GLY A 399 -18.44 1.60 -24.08
N LYS A 400 -18.17 2.71 -23.37
CA LYS A 400 -16.97 3.56 -23.56
C LYS A 400 -16.14 3.71 -22.29
N VAL A 401 -16.81 3.72 -21.15
CA VAL A 401 -16.21 3.91 -19.83
C VAL A 401 -16.86 2.91 -18.87
N ILE A 402 -16.05 2.36 -17.96
CA ILE A 402 -16.52 1.48 -16.89
C ILE A 402 -16.27 2.08 -15.52
N THR A 403 -17.04 1.66 -14.52
CA THR A 403 -16.86 1.99 -13.11
C THR A 403 -16.93 0.73 -12.25
N LEU A 404 -15.97 0.54 -11.35
CA LEU A 404 -15.88 -0.64 -10.49
C LEU A 404 -15.21 -0.29 -9.16
N ASP A 405 -15.18 -1.25 -8.23
CA ASP A 405 -14.45 -1.18 -6.96
C ASP A 405 -14.84 0.03 -6.11
N MET A 406 -16.15 0.28 -5.99
CA MET A 406 -16.63 1.43 -5.24
C MET A 406 -16.67 1.12 -3.75
N THR A 407 -15.77 1.76 -3.01
CA THR A 407 -15.75 1.74 -1.55
C THR A 407 -16.46 2.97 -0.97
N CYS A 408 -17.08 2.84 0.19
CA CYS A 408 -17.75 3.92 0.91
C CYS A 408 -17.14 4.10 2.31
N PHE A 409 -17.03 5.33 2.80
CA PHE A 409 -16.63 5.54 4.19
C PHE A 409 -17.19 6.84 4.78
N PRO A 410 -17.49 6.87 6.09
CA PRO A 410 -17.87 8.08 6.79
C PRO A 410 -16.64 8.94 7.10
N TRP A 411 -16.74 10.25 6.93
CA TRP A 411 -15.70 11.18 7.36
C TRP A 411 -16.27 12.55 7.70
N GLU A 412 -15.98 13.03 8.91
CA GLU A 412 -16.38 14.37 9.40
C GLU A 412 -17.88 14.71 9.22
N GLY A 413 -18.75 13.70 9.34
CA GLY A 413 -20.21 13.85 9.26
C GLY A 413 -20.81 13.68 7.86
N ASP A 414 -19.98 13.50 6.84
CA ASP A 414 -20.38 13.15 5.47
C ASP A 414 -20.03 11.69 5.15
N TYR A 415 -20.58 11.17 4.04
CA TYR A 415 -20.16 9.93 3.42
C TYR A 415 -19.45 10.22 2.10
N TYR A 416 -18.34 9.54 1.86
CA TYR A 416 -17.56 9.62 0.63
C TYR A 416 -17.51 8.26 -0.03
N VAL A 417 -17.47 8.27 -1.37
CA VAL A 417 -17.13 7.08 -2.16
C VAL A 417 -15.88 7.33 -2.97
N VAL A 418 -15.05 6.29 -3.08
CA VAL A 418 -13.90 6.24 -3.99
C VAL A 418 -14.08 5.03 -4.88
N TRP A 419 -13.82 5.16 -6.18
CA TRP A 419 -13.98 4.06 -7.13
C TRP A 419 -12.93 4.13 -8.24
N SER A 420 -12.76 3.01 -8.96
CA SER A 420 -11.96 2.95 -10.17
C SER A 420 -12.82 3.22 -11.40
N GLN A 421 -12.31 4.03 -12.31
CA GLN A 421 -12.98 4.32 -13.59
C GLN A 421 -11.97 4.33 -14.74
N ARG A 422 -12.29 3.57 -15.79
CA ARG A 422 -11.45 3.43 -16.99
C ARG A 422 -12.20 3.86 -18.23
N GLN A 423 -11.60 4.77 -18.99
CA GLN A 423 -12.07 5.17 -20.30
C GLN A 423 -11.35 4.38 -21.38
N PHE A 424 -12.10 3.77 -22.32
CA PHE A 424 -11.59 3.04 -23.47
C PHE A 424 -11.70 3.83 -24.79
N VAL A 425 -12.74 4.67 -24.91
CA VAL A 425 -13.07 5.39 -26.15
C VAL A 425 -13.05 6.90 -25.89
N PRO A 426 -12.44 7.71 -26.77
CA PRO A 426 -11.80 7.34 -28.05
C PRO A 426 -10.41 6.69 -27.91
N LYS A 427 -9.85 6.71 -26.70
CA LYS A 427 -8.54 6.15 -26.37
C LYS A 427 -8.60 5.55 -24.97
N ASP A 428 -7.87 4.46 -24.77
CA ASP A 428 -7.68 3.85 -23.46
C ASP A 428 -6.73 4.72 -22.62
N LEU A 429 -7.26 5.32 -21.56
CA LEU A 429 -6.51 6.17 -20.64
C LEU A 429 -6.01 5.41 -19.40
N GLY A 430 -6.33 4.12 -19.30
CA GLY A 430 -6.17 3.36 -18.07
C GLY A 430 -7.27 3.63 -17.04
N ALA A 431 -7.17 2.97 -15.90
CA ALA A 431 -8.08 3.12 -14.78
C ALA A 431 -7.51 4.11 -13.76
N TRP A 432 -8.33 5.08 -13.35
CA TRP A 432 -7.98 6.12 -12.38
C TRP A 432 -8.91 6.05 -11.18
N LEU A 433 -8.46 6.55 -10.03
CA LEU A 433 -9.32 6.69 -8.85
C LEU A 433 -10.06 8.01 -8.87
N TYR A 434 -11.35 7.95 -8.56
CA TYR A 434 -12.22 9.12 -8.40
C TYR A 434 -12.82 9.15 -7.00
N ILE A 435 -13.10 10.35 -6.49
CA ILE A 435 -13.75 10.58 -5.20
C ILE A 435 -14.95 11.51 -5.35
N ALA A 436 -16.03 11.26 -4.59
CA ALA A 436 -17.19 12.13 -4.48
C ALA A 436 -17.88 11.96 -3.12
N LYS A 437 -18.70 12.94 -2.72
CA LYS A 437 -19.65 12.75 -1.61
C LYS A 437 -20.82 11.89 -2.06
N LEU A 438 -21.35 11.07 -1.16
CA LEU A 438 -22.49 10.19 -1.38
C LEU A 438 -23.73 10.70 -0.62
N ASP A 439 -24.92 10.56 -1.20
CA ASP A 439 -26.18 10.88 -0.50
C ASP A 439 -26.54 9.75 0.47
N PRO A 440 -26.50 9.96 1.79
CA PRO A 440 -26.77 8.89 2.74
C PRO A 440 -28.27 8.55 2.84
N SER A 441 -29.16 9.36 2.25
CA SER A 441 -30.60 9.08 2.16
C SER A 441 -30.94 8.20 0.96
N ASP A 442 -30.25 8.42 -0.16
CA ASP A 442 -30.30 7.61 -1.37
C ASP A 442 -28.87 7.15 -1.76
N PRO A 443 -28.26 6.15 -1.08
CA PRO A 443 -26.83 5.79 -1.24
C PRO A 443 -26.38 5.29 -2.60
N TRP A 444 -27.28 5.28 -3.60
CA TRP A 444 -26.97 5.05 -5.01
C TRP A 444 -26.85 6.35 -5.81
N LYS A 445 -26.82 7.52 -5.16
CA LYS A 445 -26.65 8.84 -5.78
C LYS A 445 -25.48 9.59 -5.16
N LEU A 446 -24.66 10.20 -6.00
CA LEU A 446 -23.62 11.15 -5.56
C LEU A 446 -24.24 12.49 -5.13
N LEU A 447 -23.60 13.20 -4.20
CA LEU A 447 -23.93 14.58 -3.80
C LEU A 447 -23.07 15.63 -4.51
N THR A 448 -21.90 15.23 -5.02
CA THR A 448 -20.97 16.11 -5.73
C THR A 448 -20.55 15.50 -7.06
N ASP A 449 -19.98 16.33 -7.92
CA ASP A 449 -19.34 15.83 -9.13
C ASP A 449 -18.09 15.00 -8.77
N PRO A 450 -17.77 13.95 -9.55
CA PRO A 450 -16.53 13.18 -9.41
C PRO A 450 -15.27 14.06 -9.50
N VAL A 451 -14.29 13.80 -8.63
CA VAL A 451 -12.95 14.40 -8.68
C VAL A 451 -11.92 13.31 -8.90
N VAL A 452 -10.99 13.50 -9.85
CA VAL A 452 -9.86 12.58 -10.04
C VAL A 452 -8.93 12.68 -8.83
N LEU A 453 -8.74 11.58 -8.12
CA LEU A 453 -7.88 11.48 -6.95
C LEU A 453 -6.48 10.94 -7.31
N SER A 454 -6.42 9.90 -8.13
CA SER A 454 -5.16 9.24 -8.51
C SER A 454 -5.15 8.84 -9.97
N LYS A 455 -3.97 8.90 -10.57
CA LYS A 455 -3.62 8.22 -11.82
C LYS A 455 -2.39 7.34 -11.56
N PRO A 456 -2.17 6.26 -12.34
CA PRO A 456 -1.03 5.34 -12.19
C PRO A 456 0.27 5.98 -12.70
N ASP A 457 0.75 7.01 -12.01
CA ASP A 457 1.87 7.86 -12.43
C ASP A 457 3.26 7.31 -12.04
N TYR A 458 3.35 6.25 -11.25
CA TYR A 458 4.63 5.63 -10.86
C TYR A 458 4.87 4.30 -11.56
N GLY A 459 6.15 3.94 -11.78
CA GLY A 459 6.55 2.68 -12.44
C GLY A 459 5.92 1.42 -11.84
N TRP A 460 5.75 1.39 -10.51
CA TRP A 460 5.04 0.30 -9.81
C TRP A 460 3.53 0.30 -10.06
N ALA A 461 2.92 1.45 -10.35
CA ALA A 461 1.49 1.58 -10.59
C ALA A 461 1.09 1.35 -12.05
N ASN A 462 2.04 1.57 -12.98
CA ASN A 462 1.83 1.40 -14.42
C ASN A 462 2.58 0.20 -15.01
N ASN A 463 2.86 -0.81 -14.19
CA ASN A 463 3.47 -2.04 -14.65
C ASN A 463 2.44 -2.92 -15.39
N HIS A 464 2.81 -3.40 -16.58
CA HIS A 464 1.99 -4.15 -17.55
C HIS A 464 0.67 -3.47 -18.03
N VAL A 465 0.00 -2.63 -17.22
CA VAL A 465 -1.18 -1.84 -17.57
C VAL A 465 -1.24 -0.56 -16.72
N LEU A 466 -1.95 0.47 -17.21
CA LEU A 466 -2.20 1.71 -16.48
C LEU A 466 -3.45 1.56 -15.60
N VAL A 467 -3.31 1.11 -14.36
CA VAL A 467 -4.46 0.89 -13.45
C VAL A 467 -4.12 1.37 -12.04
N ASP A 468 -5.00 2.20 -11.48
CA ASP A 468 -5.26 2.29 -10.05
C ASP A 468 -6.72 1.84 -9.79
N GLU A 469 -6.94 0.90 -8.89
CA GLU A 469 -8.25 0.29 -8.58
C GLU A 469 -8.32 -0.22 -7.13
N GLY A 470 -9.39 -0.94 -6.75
CA GLY A 470 -9.54 -1.52 -5.41
C GLY A 470 -9.28 -0.57 -4.23
N PRO A 471 -9.82 0.67 -4.20
CA PRO A 471 -9.60 1.58 -3.09
C PRO A 471 -10.31 1.07 -1.82
N PHE A 472 -9.69 1.20 -0.65
CA PHE A 472 -10.35 0.93 0.64
C PHE A 472 -9.82 1.84 1.75
N ALA A 473 -10.73 2.42 2.54
CA ALA A 473 -10.37 3.40 3.57
C ALA A 473 -10.17 2.75 4.94
N LEU A 474 -8.96 2.87 5.49
CA LEU A 474 -8.64 2.58 6.89
C LEU A 474 -8.62 3.88 7.70
N ILE A 475 -9.68 4.11 8.47
CA ILE A 475 -9.80 5.28 9.34
C ILE A 475 -9.15 4.97 10.70
N ARG A 476 -8.19 5.80 11.11
CA ARG A 476 -7.52 5.67 12.42
C ARG A 476 -7.27 7.02 13.06
N GLY A 477 -7.92 7.26 14.19
CA GLY A 477 -7.83 8.54 14.89
C GLY A 477 -8.29 9.69 13.98
N ASP A 478 -7.41 10.67 13.77
CA ASP A 478 -7.67 11.84 12.94
C ASP A 478 -7.05 11.72 11.53
N LYS A 479 -6.80 10.50 11.04
CA LYS A 479 -6.26 10.24 9.69
C LYS A 479 -7.04 9.17 8.94
N ILE A 480 -7.06 9.31 7.61
CA ILE A 480 -7.44 8.25 6.68
C ILE A 480 -6.18 7.71 6.01
N TYR A 481 -6.03 6.39 6.03
CA TYR A 481 -5.11 5.64 5.20
C TYR A 481 -5.95 4.98 4.10
N LEU A 482 -5.95 5.55 2.89
CA LEU A 482 -6.70 5.01 1.77
C LEU A 482 -5.75 4.13 0.95
N THR A 483 -5.85 2.82 1.10
CA THR A 483 -5.13 1.88 0.23
C THR A 483 -5.84 1.73 -1.09
N PHE A 484 -5.08 1.36 -2.12
CA PHE A 484 -5.58 1.04 -3.45
C PHE A 484 -4.60 0.10 -4.12
N SER A 485 -5.05 -0.62 -5.13
CA SER A 485 -4.18 -1.48 -5.92
C SER A 485 -3.84 -0.89 -7.28
N SER A 486 -2.70 -1.30 -7.82
CA SER A 486 -2.23 -0.82 -9.11
C SER A 486 -1.52 -1.92 -9.90
N ALA A 487 -1.18 -1.60 -11.16
CA ALA A 487 -0.60 -2.52 -12.16
C ALA A 487 -1.57 -3.60 -12.65
N LEU A 488 -1.07 -4.58 -13.42
CA LEU A 488 -1.90 -5.66 -13.95
C LEU A 488 -2.19 -6.67 -12.84
N VAL A 489 -3.35 -7.34 -12.95
CA VAL A 489 -3.78 -8.41 -12.04
C VAL A 489 -2.99 -9.71 -12.28
N ASP A 490 -1.67 -9.61 -12.15
CA ASP A 490 -0.66 -10.66 -12.23
C ASP A 490 0.34 -10.46 -11.08
N SER A 491 1.57 -10.98 -11.18
CA SER A 491 2.59 -10.82 -10.14
C SER A 491 3.09 -9.38 -9.95
N THR A 492 2.73 -8.45 -10.83
CA THR A 492 3.06 -7.02 -10.69
C THR A 492 2.04 -6.26 -9.84
N TYR A 493 0.88 -6.85 -9.59
CA TYR A 493 -0.16 -6.25 -8.75
C TYR A 493 0.37 -5.93 -7.36
N CYS A 494 0.05 -4.73 -6.87
CA CYS A 494 0.58 -4.23 -5.61
C CYS A 494 -0.40 -3.29 -4.91
N VAL A 495 -0.11 -2.94 -3.66
CA VAL A 495 -0.92 -2.02 -2.85
C VAL A 495 -0.18 -0.69 -2.67
N GLY A 496 -0.74 0.39 -3.19
CA GLY A 496 -0.36 1.76 -2.89
C GLY A 496 -1.16 2.35 -1.71
N MET A 497 -0.79 3.55 -1.27
CA MET A 497 -1.49 4.24 -0.19
C MET A 497 -1.52 5.75 -0.38
N PHE A 498 -2.66 6.35 -0.06
CA PHE A 498 -2.81 7.76 0.25
C PHE A 498 -3.01 8.00 1.73
N THR A 499 -2.57 9.17 2.21
CA THR A 499 -2.92 9.67 3.54
C THR A 499 -3.54 11.05 3.48
N ILE A 500 -4.50 11.31 4.36
CA ILE A 500 -5.07 12.64 4.59
C ILE A 500 -5.41 12.80 6.08
N GLU A 501 -5.29 14.03 6.55
CA GLU A 501 -5.55 14.40 7.94
C GLU A 501 -6.92 15.09 8.04
N LYS A 502 -7.53 14.96 9.22
CA LYS A 502 -8.79 15.61 9.57
C LYS A 502 -8.76 17.13 9.37
N GLY A 503 -9.91 17.68 8.98
CA GLY A 503 -10.09 19.10 8.71
C GLY A 503 -9.63 19.54 7.31
N LYS A 504 -9.09 18.63 6.49
CA LYS A 504 -8.77 18.90 5.08
C LYS A 504 -9.94 18.55 4.17
N ASN A 505 -10.04 19.26 3.04
CA ASN A 505 -11.07 18.95 2.03
C ASN A 505 -10.66 17.70 1.23
N LEU A 506 -11.39 16.61 1.38
CA LEU A 506 -11.17 15.34 0.67
C LEU A 506 -11.35 15.46 -0.85
N LEU A 507 -12.17 16.42 -1.32
CA LEU A 507 -12.41 16.65 -2.75
C LEU A 507 -11.33 17.54 -3.41
N ASP A 508 -10.28 17.90 -2.68
CA ASP A 508 -9.10 18.58 -3.22
C ASP A 508 -7.91 17.61 -3.19
N PRO A 509 -7.50 17.05 -4.36
CA PRO A 509 -6.43 16.06 -4.44
C PRO A 509 -5.10 16.54 -3.87
N SER A 510 -4.85 17.86 -3.82
CA SER A 510 -3.61 18.42 -3.26
C SER A 510 -3.49 18.25 -1.74
N ASN A 511 -4.59 17.95 -1.05
CA ASN A 511 -4.59 17.66 0.38
C ASN A 511 -4.16 16.22 0.72
N TRP A 512 -4.16 15.33 -0.27
CA TRP A 512 -3.77 13.94 -0.12
C TRP A 512 -2.28 13.75 -0.38
N VAL A 513 -1.64 12.91 0.42
CA VAL A 513 -0.25 12.49 0.20
C VAL A 513 -0.24 11.07 -0.35
N LYS A 514 0.10 10.92 -1.63
CA LYS A 514 0.37 9.61 -2.26
C LYS A 514 1.76 9.13 -1.87
N LEU A 515 1.87 7.92 -1.32
CA LEU A 515 3.16 7.30 -1.04
C LEU A 515 3.91 7.03 -2.36
N ASN A 516 5.22 7.28 -2.40
CA ASN A 516 6.02 7.15 -3.62
C ASN A 516 6.27 5.69 -4.05
N TYR A 517 6.02 4.72 -3.17
CA TYR A 517 6.29 3.30 -3.35
C TYR A 517 5.16 2.46 -2.75
N PRO A 518 4.96 1.20 -3.18
CA PRO A 518 3.90 0.34 -2.68
C PRO A 518 4.18 -0.17 -1.26
N LEU A 519 3.12 -0.37 -0.48
CA LEU A 519 3.15 -0.99 0.85
C LEU A 519 3.25 -2.52 0.80
N LEU A 520 2.70 -3.15 -0.24
CA LEU A 520 2.65 -4.59 -0.36
C LEU A 520 2.88 -5.00 -1.82
N THR A 521 3.80 -5.94 -2.03
CA THR A 521 4.21 -6.42 -3.36
C THR A 521 4.51 -7.92 -3.32
N SER A 522 4.78 -8.53 -4.47
CA SER A 522 5.28 -9.91 -4.58
C SER A 522 6.62 -10.17 -3.86
N ARG A 523 7.34 -9.11 -3.45
CA ARG A 523 8.59 -9.23 -2.68
C ARG A 523 8.39 -9.15 -1.16
N SER A 524 7.18 -8.80 -0.73
CA SER A 524 6.88 -8.58 0.69
C SER A 524 6.77 -9.90 1.46
N VAL A 525 6.14 -10.93 0.87
CA VAL A 525 5.95 -12.24 1.49
C VAL A 525 6.21 -13.33 0.47
N GLU A 526 7.09 -14.28 0.81
CA GLU A 526 7.48 -15.36 -0.08
C GLU A 526 6.29 -16.25 -0.43
N GLY A 527 6.14 -16.59 -1.72
CA GLY A 527 5.06 -17.45 -2.22
C GLY A 527 3.76 -16.72 -2.57
N GLU A 528 3.59 -15.48 -2.14
CA GLU A 528 2.42 -14.64 -2.41
C GLU A 528 2.72 -13.61 -3.50
N PHE A 529 2.15 -13.79 -4.69
CA PHE A 529 2.44 -12.95 -5.85
C PHE A 529 1.22 -12.10 -6.25
N GLY A 530 1.46 -10.84 -6.56
CA GLY A 530 0.41 -9.91 -6.97
C GLY A 530 -0.60 -9.58 -5.85
N PRO A 531 -0.16 -9.25 -4.62
CA PRO A 531 -1.10 -8.96 -3.55
C PRO A 531 -1.84 -7.64 -3.78
N GLY A 532 -3.16 -7.64 -3.60
CA GLY A 532 -3.94 -6.42 -3.75
C GLY A 532 -5.43 -6.58 -3.46
N HIS A 533 -6.17 -5.54 -3.88
CA HIS A 533 -7.60 -5.32 -3.66
C HIS A 533 -7.98 -5.64 -2.22
N ASN A 534 -7.39 -4.88 -1.30
CA ASN A 534 -7.46 -5.18 0.11
C ASN A 534 -8.62 -4.45 0.81
N ALA A 535 -9.16 -5.06 1.85
CA ALA A 535 -10.15 -4.49 2.75
C ALA A 535 -9.72 -4.68 4.21
N TYR A 536 -10.37 -3.97 5.13
CA TYR A 536 -10.03 -4.01 6.55
C TYR A 536 -11.23 -4.32 7.43
N VAL A 537 -11.00 -5.15 8.45
CA VAL A 537 -11.96 -5.40 9.53
C VAL A 537 -11.27 -5.31 10.89
N THR A 538 -11.98 -4.83 11.89
CA THR A 538 -11.51 -4.85 13.28
C THR A 538 -12.22 -5.96 14.05
N ASP A 539 -11.45 -6.76 14.78
CA ASP A 539 -12.00 -7.82 15.63
C ASP A 539 -12.47 -7.31 17.01
N ASP A 540 -12.95 -8.23 17.85
CA ASP A 540 -13.47 -7.93 19.18
C ASP A 540 -12.41 -7.45 20.18
N ASP A 541 -11.13 -7.66 19.88
CA ASP A 541 -10.00 -7.18 20.69
C ASP A 541 -9.41 -5.86 20.17
N GLY A 542 -9.99 -5.30 19.11
CA GLY A 542 -9.51 -4.08 18.49
C GLY A 542 -8.31 -4.29 17.56
N LYS A 543 -7.99 -5.53 17.16
CA LYS A 543 -6.97 -5.79 16.13
C LYS A 543 -7.57 -5.57 14.76
N VAL A 544 -6.79 -4.92 13.90
CA VAL A 544 -7.15 -4.69 12.50
C VAL A 544 -6.57 -5.82 11.65
N TRP A 545 -7.40 -6.38 10.78
CA TRP A 545 -7.06 -7.46 9.86
C TRP A 545 -7.20 -6.97 8.41
N ASN A 546 -6.17 -7.23 7.62
CA ASN A 546 -6.13 -6.99 6.18
C ASN A 546 -6.63 -8.25 5.47
N THR A 547 -7.75 -8.15 4.76
CA THR A 547 -8.17 -9.16 3.79
C THR A 547 -7.70 -8.71 2.43
N TYR A 548 -7.07 -9.58 1.67
CA TYR A 548 -6.48 -9.25 0.36
C TYR A 548 -6.52 -10.49 -0.52
N HIS A 549 -6.34 -10.35 -1.82
CA HIS A 549 -6.03 -11.51 -2.67
C HIS A 549 -4.57 -11.48 -3.12
N ALA A 550 -4.01 -12.65 -3.36
CA ALA A 550 -2.75 -12.84 -4.06
C ALA A 550 -2.79 -14.18 -4.82
N ARG A 551 -1.72 -14.53 -5.53
CA ARG A 551 -1.55 -15.82 -6.21
C ARG A 551 -0.55 -16.69 -5.44
N PRO A 552 -0.87 -17.96 -5.13
CA PRO A 552 0.11 -18.92 -4.62
C PRO A 552 1.05 -19.33 -5.76
N GLY A 553 2.21 -18.67 -5.81
CA GLY A 553 3.08 -18.68 -6.99
C GLY A 553 2.54 -17.84 -8.15
N VAL A 554 3.41 -17.45 -9.09
CA VAL A 554 3.07 -16.57 -10.23
C VAL A 554 1.96 -17.10 -11.15
N LYS A 555 1.70 -18.42 -11.15
CA LYS A 555 0.67 -19.07 -11.98
C LYS A 555 -0.59 -19.49 -11.21
N GLY A 556 -0.60 -19.30 -9.89
CA GLY A 556 -1.75 -19.67 -9.07
C GLY A 556 -2.98 -18.81 -9.38
N PRO A 557 -4.20 -19.29 -9.07
CA PRO A 557 -5.39 -18.45 -9.14
C PRO A 557 -5.33 -17.37 -8.07
N ARG A 558 -6.01 -16.24 -8.32
CA ARG A 558 -6.24 -15.27 -7.24
C ARG A 558 -7.02 -15.95 -6.12
N SER A 559 -6.49 -15.80 -4.91
CA SER A 559 -7.00 -16.48 -3.74
C SER A 559 -6.89 -15.53 -2.56
N SER A 560 -7.87 -15.59 -1.65
CA SER A 560 -7.94 -14.71 -0.50
C SER A 560 -6.88 -15.08 0.53
N GLY A 561 -6.31 -14.07 1.16
CA GLY A 561 -5.48 -14.13 2.36
C GLY A 561 -6.03 -13.21 3.44
N ILE A 562 -5.66 -13.49 4.69
CA ILE A 562 -5.95 -12.65 5.85
C ILE A 562 -4.65 -12.47 6.62
N ARG A 563 -4.29 -11.24 6.94
CA ARG A 563 -3.09 -10.94 7.73
C ARG A 563 -3.37 -9.81 8.71
N ARG A 564 -2.79 -9.87 9.91
CA ARG A 564 -2.89 -8.79 10.88
C ARG A 564 -2.25 -7.52 10.31
N VAL A 565 -2.93 -6.39 10.43
CA VAL A 565 -2.32 -5.07 10.22
C VAL A 565 -1.57 -4.70 11.49
N HIS A 566 -0.26 -4.54 11.35
CA HIS A 566 0.53 -3.90 12.38
C HIS A 566 0.57 -2.39 12.14
N PHE A 567 0.76 -1.62 13.21
CA PHE A 567 0.98 -0.18 13.10
C PHE A 567 2.35 0.13 13.65
N ASP A 568 3.18 0.72 12.81
CA ASP A 568 4.55 1.06 13.20
C ASP A 568 4.59 2.15 14.29
N ILE A 569 5.80 2.48 14.74
CA ILE A 569 6.04 3.50 15.77
C ILE A 569 5.52 4.90 15.39
N TYR A 570 5.20 5.16 14.13
CA TYR A 570 4.58 6.40 13.64
C TYR A 570 3.07 6.28 13.41
N GLY A 571 2.51 5.10 13.66
CA GLY A 571 1.09 4.79 13.57
C GLY A 571 0.59 4.46 12.17
N GLU A 572 1.48 4.20 11.20
CA GLU A 572 1.13 3.83 9.82
C GLU A 572 1.00 2.32 9.66
N PRO A 573 0.13 1.84 8.74
CA PRO A 573 -0.11 0.41 8.55
C PRO A 573 1.10 -0.30 7.91
N VAL A 574 1.42 -1.46 8.46
CA VAL A 574 2.41 -2.43 7.95
C VAL A 574 1.64 -3.69 7.56
N LEU A 575 1.63 -4.01 6.26
CA LEU A 575 0.78 -5.05 5.67
C LEU A 575 1.52 -6.37 5.38
N ASP A 576 2.84 -6.40 5.57
CA ASP A 576 3.74 -7.49 5.21
C ASP A 576 4.33 -8.21 6.43
N MET A 577 3.87 -7.89 7.64
CA MET A 577 4.33 -8.57 8.86
C MET A 577 3.71 -9.96 8.97
N THR A 578 4.49 -11.00 8.67
CA THR A 578 4.07 -12.40 8.82
C THR A 578 3.87 -12.80 10.28
N GLU A 579 3.22 -13.93 10.52
CA GLU A 579 2.95 -14.43 11.88
C GLU A 579 4.24 -14.65 12.69
N GLU A 580 5.31 -15.13 12.06
CA GLU A 580 6.62 -15.33 12.72
C GLU A 580 7.31 -14.02 13.10
N LEU A 581 7.03 -12.95 12.35
CA LEU A 581 7.47 -11.60 12.67
C LEU A 581 6.59 -10.97 13.76
N ASP A 582 5.28 -11.26 13.77
CA ASP A 582 4.35 -10.75 14.78
C ASP A 582 4.64 -11.31 16.17
N ILE A 583 4.86 -12.62 16.27
CA ILE A 583 5.25 -13.30 17.50
C ILE A 583 6.43 -14.21 17.19
N ASN A 584 7.59 -13.81 17.70
CA ASN A 584 8.80 -14.61 17.58
C ASN A 584 8.57 -15.96 18.30
N PRO A 585 8.74 -17.11 17.64
CA PRO A 585 8.52 -18.43 18.24
C PRO A 585 9.32 -18.65 19.53
N ALA A 586 10.49 -18.02 19.68
CA ALA A 586 11.31 -18.10 20.89
C ALA A 586 10.78 -17.27 22.07
N LEU A 587 9.86 -16.33 21.84
CA LEU A 587 9.29 -15.41 22.83
C LEU A 587 7.80 -15.70 23.15
N LYS A 588 7.20 -16.70 22.51
CA LYS A 588 5.77 -17.02 22.61
C LYS A 588 5.31 -17.49 23.99
N THR A 589 6.24 -17.96 24.84
CA THR A 589 5.92 -18.46 26.18
C THR A 589 6.21 -17.41 27.26
N VAL A 590 5.24 -17.14 28.12
CA VAL A 590 5.40 -16.30 29.32
C VAL A 590 5.24 -17.14 30.59
N LYS A 591 5.80 -16.63 31.70
CA LYS A 591 5.69 -17.23 33.03
C LYS A 591 5.30 -16.16 34.04
N THR A 592 4.47 -16.53 35.01
CA THR A 592 4.10 -15.63 36.12
C THR A 592 3.77 -16.44 37.38
N THR A 593 3.73 -15.76 38.52
CA THR A 593 3.16 -16.27 39.77
C THR A 593 1.78 -15.67 40.00
N ILE A 594 0.74 -16.51 40.05
CA ILE A 594 -0.60 -16.09 40.47
C ILE A 594 -0.66 -16.05 41.99
N VAL A 595 -1.10 -14.93 42.56
CA VAL A 595 -1.43 -14.78 43.98
C VAL A 595 -2.94 -14.82 44.14
N VAL A 596 -3.46 -15.94 44.66
CA VAL A 596 -4.87 -16.10 45.04
C VAL A 596 -5.01 -15.64 46.48
N LYS A 597 -5.96 -14.72 46.74
CA LYS A 597 -6.18 -14.09 48.07
C LYS A 597 -7.26 -14.77 48.88
#